data_AF-A0AAV6W9M5-F1
#
_entry.id   AF-A0AAV6W9M5-F1
#
_cell.length_a   1.000
_cell.length_b   1.000
_cell.length_c   1.000
_cell.angle_alpha   90.00
_cell.angle_beta   90.00
_cell.angle_gamma   90.00
#
_symmetry.space_group_name_H-M   'P 1'
#
loop_
_entity.id
_entity.type
_entity.pdbx_description
1 polymer ?
#
loop_
_entity_poly.entity_id
_entity_poly.type
_entity_poly.pdbx_seq_one_letter_code
_entity_poly.pdbx_strand_id
1 'polypeptide(L)'
;MDEHLKNLFSRFQEQFGSGPGLGPGSGTCLTKIHNISPNFIKSLYKAAASLYRSDPWRRLRPRHLLGVKVGKDFDWYGRKQPFPCIQFVGGDGGDVAIHMFRSEDDAKRMTSPRETVRAPNVELLRVTYEIESQMFRSHKKMIQSLSLEVSGEDRYPVVDVARCSSSSSGEVRFRSPTIEELRYVYGVLRGVCLLHPLLEQDFGSGRRYDRVALFKPFIETVDVQWGVEMAKGNDLVAVTVSYPPNRGYEGMIGSGGSTPVEYPEPGKEEI
;
A
#
# COMPACT_ATOMS: atom_id res chain seq x y z
N MET A 1 -10.19 25.18 26.71
CA MET A 1 -9.18 25.47 25.67
C MET A 1 -9.81 26.48 24.74
N ASP A 2 -9.17 27.64 24.58
CA ASP A 2 -9.63 28.77 23.76
C ASP A 2 -9.90 28.33 22.31
N GLU A 3 -10.99 28.80 21.70
CA GLU A 3 -11.34 28.51 20.30
C GLU A 3 -10.23 28.94 19.35
N HIS A 4 -9.52 30.01 19.68
CA HIS A 4 -8.44 30.52 18.86
C HIS A 4 -7.23 29.57 18.85
N LEU A 5 -6.93 28.96 20.00
CA LEU A 5 -5.88 27.94 20.13
C LEU A 5 -6.26 26.64 19.42
N LYS A 6 -7.52 26.21 19.49
CA LYS A 6 -8.00 25.05 18.71
C LYS A 6 -7.88 25.29 17.20
N ASN A 7 -8.21 26.48 16.73
CA ASN A 7 -8.11 26.84 15.32
C ASN A 7 -6.63 26.93 14.87
N LEU A 8 -5.75 27.48 15.72
CA LEU A 8 -4.32 27.51 15.47
C LEU A 8 -3.71 26.11 15.43
N PHE A 9 -4.08 25.22 16.36
CA PHE A 9 -3.63 23.82 16.36
C PHE A 9 -4.22 23.02 15.19
N SER A 10 -5.48 23.24 14.80
CA SER A 10 -6.06 22.63 13.60
C SER A 10 -5.30 23.06 12.36
N ARG A 11 -5.03 24.36 12.20
CA ARG A 11 -4.24 24.89 11.08
C ARG A 11 -2.79 24.42 11.10
N PHE A 12 -2.19 24.32 12.29
CA PHE A 12 -0.83 23.79 12.44
C PHE A 12 -0.79 22.29 12.12
N GLN A 13 -1.80 21.51 12.50
CA GLN A 13 -1.92 20.09 12.16
C GLN A 13 -2.31 19.88 10.69
N GLU A 14 -3.02 20.82 10.08
CA GLU A 14 -3.30 20.87 8.64
C GLU A 14 -2.08 21.27 7.81
N GLN A 15 -1.20 22.15 8.33
CA GLN A 15 0.00 22.63 7.62
C GLN A 15 1.28 21.84 7.95
N PHE A 16 1.38 21.24 9.12
CA PHE A 16 2.58 20.58 9.66
C PHE A 16 2.26 19.21 10.27
N GLY A 17 1.08 18.65 9.97
CA GLY A 17 0.63 17.38 10.53
C GLY A 17 1.69 16.30 10.42
N SER A 18 2.22 15.88 11.56
CA SER A 18 2.99 14.65 11.71
C SER A 18 2.07 13.49 11.30
N GLY A 19 2.16 13.10 10.03
CA GLY A 19 1.27 12.13 9.41
C GLY A 19 1.21 12.29 7.89
N PRO A 20 0.82 11.24 7.14
CA PRO A 20 0.81 11.22 5.68
C PRO A 20 -0.32 12.08 5.05
N GLY A 21 -0.35 13.39 5.31
CA GLY A 21 -1.32 14.37 4.75
C GLY A 21 -2.77 14.23 5.25
N LEU A 22 -3.09 13.13 5.95
CA LEU A 22 -4.42 12.80 6.46
C LEU A 22 -4.46 12.61 7.98
N GLY A 23 -3.43 13.07 8.69
CA GLY A 23 -3.30 12.98 10.15
C GLY A 23 -2.99 11.58 10.68
N PRO A 24 -2.89 11.43 12.02
CA PRO A 24 -2.67 10.14 12.67
C PRO A 24 -3.83 9.18 12.36
N GLY A 25 -3.55 7.88 12.50
CA GLY A 25 -4.53 6.84 12.32
C GLY A 25 -5.61 6.85 13.40
N SER A 26 -6.65 6.07 13.14
CA SER A 26 -7.88 5.98 13.94
C SER A 26 -7.71 5.35 15.33
N GLY A 27 -6.55 4.78 15.64
CA GLY A 27 -6.36 3.99 16.86
C GLY A 27 -7.16 2.68 16.90
N THR A 28 -7.51 2.13 15.72
CA THR A 28 -8.31 0.92 15.61
C THR A 28 -7.66 -0.25 16.36
N CYS A 29 -8.38 -0.84 17.30
CA CYS A 29 -7.97 -2.05 17.99
C CYS A 29 -8.35 -3.28 17.17
N LEU A 30 -7.37 -3.94 16.54
CA LEU A 30 -7.61 -5.04 15.62
C LEU A 30 -8.33 -6.23 16.28
N THR A 31 -8.17 -6.44 17.59
CA THR A 31 -8.88 -7.52 18.31
C THR A 31 -10.40 -7.37 18.33
N LYS A 32 -10.94 -6.20 17.98
CA LYS A 32 -12.39 -5.96 17.85
C LYS A 32 -12.95 -6.36 16.47
N ILE A 33 -12.09 -6.74 15.53
CA ILE A 33 -12.52 -7.14 14.18
C ILE A 33 -13.09 -8.56 14.24
N HIS A 34 -14.25 -8.76 13.61
CA HIS A 34 -14.92 -10.05 13.61
C HIS A 34 -14.06 -11.14 12.95
N ASN A 35 -14.01 -12.33 13.56
CA ASN A 35 -13.24 -13.50 13.10
C ASN A 35 -11.72 -13.30 12.97
N ILE A 36 -11.13 -12.31 13.65
CA ILE A 36 -9.68 -12.12 13.63
C ILE A 36 -8.97 -13.01 14.67
N SER A 37 -7.95 -13.73 14.24
CA SER A 37 -7.09 -14.50 15.16
C SER A 37 -5.98 -13.60 15.73
N PRO A 38 -5.66 -13.70 17.04
CA PRO A 38 -4.48 -13.04 17.61
C PRO A 38 -3.18 -13.40 16.89
N ASN A 39 -3.04 -14.63 16.39
CA ASN A 39 -1.87 -15.05 15.62
C ASN A 39 -1.79 -14.29 14.29
N PHE A 40 -2.93 -13.97 13.68
CA PHE A 40 -2.95 -13.22 12.44
C PHE A 40 -2.50 -11.78 12.67
N ILE A 41 -2.92 -11.17 13.78
CA ILE A 41 -2.44 -9.85 14.20
C ILE A 41 -0.91 -9.88 14.37
N LYS A 42 -0.35 -10.91 15.00
CA LYS A 42 1.11 -11.07 15.13
C LYS A 42 1.81 -11.15 13.77
N SER A 43 1.31 -11.98 12.85
CA SER A 43 1.86 -12.12 11.49
C SER A 43 1.80 -10.82 10.70
N LEU A 44 0.71 -10.06 10.83
CA LEU A 44 0.54 -8.75 10.21
C LEU A 44 1.58 -7.75 10.74
N TYR A 45 1.79 -7.69 12.06
CA TYR A 45 2.80 -6.81 12.67
C TYR A 45 4.21 -7.19 12.25
N LYS A 46 4.51 -8.48 12.16
CA LYS A 46 5.80 -8.99 11.66
C LYS A 46 6.05 -8.62 10.20
N ALA A 47 5.02 -8.70 9.36
CA ALA A 47 5.11 -8.28 7.96
C ALA A 47 5.33 -6.76 7.84
N ALA A 48 4.60 -5.96 8.61
CA ALA A 48 4.76 -4.51 8.64
C ALA A 48 6.15 -4.10 9.15
N ALA A 49 6.63 -4.72 10.23
CA ALA A 49 7.97 -4.47 10.76
C ALA A 49 9.07 -4.84 9.75
N SER A 50 8.89 -5.95 9.02
CA SER A 50 9.85 -6.37 7.97
C SER A 50 9.94 -5.34 6.86
N LEU A 51 8.79 -4.86 6.35
CA LEU A 51 8.77 -3.80 5.34
C LEU A 51 9.30 -2.47 5.88
N TYR A 52 9.07 -2.17 7.16
CA TYR A 52 9.59 -0.94 7.74
C TYR A 52 11.12 -0.93 7.76
N ARG A 53 11.71 -2.03 8.23
CA ARG A 53 13.17 -2.19 8.36
C ARG A 53 13.89 -2.32 7.02
N SER A 54 13.21 -2.71 5.95
CA SER A 54 13.78 -2.69 4.60
C SER A 54 13.87 -1.28 4.00
N ASP A 55 13.39 -0.26 4.72
CA ASP A 55 13.52 1.17 4.44
C ASP A 55 13.13 1.58 3.00
N PRO A 56 11.90 1.23 2.55
CA PRO A 56 11.42 1.60 1.23
C PRO A 56 11.32 3.14 1.07
N TRP A 57 11.01 3.87 2.14
CA TRP A 57 10.87 5.33 2.11
C TRP A 57 12.18 6.08 1.93
N ARG A 58 13.35 5.43 1.92
CA ARG A 58 14.58 6.07 1.45
C ARG A 58 14.56 6.34 -0.06
N ARG A 59 13.85 5.52 -0.83
CA ARG A 59 13.82 5.57 -2.30
C ARG A 59 12.46 5.89 -2.88
N LEU A 60 11.41 5.35 -2.26
CA LEU A 60 10.02 5.56 -2.67
C LEU A 60 9.49 6.86 -2.05
N ARG A 61 8.60 7.53 -2.77
CA ARG A 61 8.07 8.86 -2.48
C ARG A 61 6.62 8.89 -2.96
N PRO A 62 5.78 9.86 -2.52
CA PRO A 62 4.38 9.93 -2.91
C PRO A 62 4.13 9.86 -4.43
N ARG A 63 5.03 10.39 -5.26
CA ARG A 63 4.86 10.31 -6.72
C ARG A 63 5.02 8.91 -7.32
N HIS A 64 5.57 7.96 -6.57
CA HIS A 64 5.80 6.59 -7.03
C HIS A 64 4.57 5.72 -6.76
N LEU A 65 3.60 5.79 -7.66
CA LEU A 65 2.46 4.86 -7.66
C LEU A 65 2.90 3.50 -8.18
N LEU A 66 2.53 2.44 -7.46
CA LEU A 66 2.78 1.06 -7.85
C LEU A 66 1.46 0.34 -8.06
N GLY A 67 1.36 -0.42 -9.13
CA GLY A 67 0.28 -1.38 -9.32
C GLY A 67 0.58 -2.63 -8.50
N VAL A 68 -0.41 -3.16 -7.80
CA VAL A 68 -0.27 -4.39 -7.03
C VAL A 68 -1.43 -5.34 -7.34
N LYS A 69 -1.10 -6.63 -7.43
CA LYS A 69 -2.08 -7.70 -7.51
C LYS A 69 -1.74 -8.78 -6.49
N VAL A 70 -2.70 -9.15 -5.66
CA VAL A 70 -2.54 -10.19 -4.64
C VAL A 70 -3.49 -11.32 -5.01
N GLY A 71 -2.94 -12.44 -5.48
CA GLY A 71 -3.72 -13.59 -5.94
C GLY A 71 -4.56 -13.29 -7.19
N LYS A 72 -5.61 -14.10 -7.37
CA LYS A 72 -6.57 -13.97 -8.46
C LYS A 72 -7.82 -13.27 -7.96
N ASP A 73 -8.59 -12.67 -8.86
CA ASP A 73 -9.80 -11.92 -8.47
C ASP A 73 -10.82 -12.79 -7.73
N PHE A 74 -10.92 -14.08 -8.06
CA PHE A 74 -11.83 -15.02 -7.39
C PHE A 74 -11.42 -15.36 -5.95
N ASP A 75 -10.19 -15.06 -5.54
CA ASP A 75 -9.72 -15.26 -4.16
C ASP A 75 -10.37 -14.24 -3.20
N TRP A 76 -10.96 -13.17 -3.74
CA TRP A 76 -11.52 -12.06 -2.99
C TRP A 76 -13.05 -12.09 -2.95
N TYR A 77 -13.60 -11.57 -1.85
CA TYR A 77 -15.05 -11.37 -1.73
C TYR A 77 -15.57 -10.48 -2.86
N GLY A 78 -16.66 -10.89 -3.51
CA GLY A 78 -17.18 -10.21 -4.70
C GLY A 78 -16.39 -10.47 -5.99
N ARG A 79 -15.42 -11.42 -5.97
CA ARG A 79 -14.58 -11.81 -7.11
C ARG A 79 -13.82 -10.64 -7.73
N LYS A 80 -13.31 -9.74 -6.89
CA LYS A 80 -12.54 -8.58 -7.30
C LYS A 80 -11.58 -8.17 -6.19
N GLN A 81 -10.30 -7.99 -6.52
CA GLN A 81 -9.34 -7.48 -5.54
C GLN A 81 -9.65 -6.02 -5.11
N PRO A 82 -9.36 -5.64 -3.85
CA PRO A 82 -9.88 -4.40 -3.29
C PRO A 82 -9.10 -3.13 -3.65
N PHE A 83 -7.75 -3.14 -3.62
CA PHE A 83 -6.92 -1.92 -3.74
C PHE A 83 -5.73 -2.08 -4.71
N PRO A 84 -5.95 -2.05 -6.04
CA PRO A 84 -4.94 -2.40 -7.04
C PRO A 84 -3.76 -1.41 -7.14
N CYS A 85 -3.81 -0.26 -6.45
CA CYS A 85 -2.77 0.76 -6.53
C CYS A 85 -2.28 1.12 -5.13
N ILE A 86 -0.96 1.21 -4.94
CA ILE A 86 -0.35 1.61 -3.67
C ILE A 86 0.60 2.79 -3.85
N GLN A 87 0.78 3.54 -2.76
CA GLN A 87 1.65 4.69 -2.68
C GLN A 87 2.37 4.71 -1.33
N PHE A 88 3.66 5.01 -1.38
CA PHE A 88 4.45 5.28 -0.18
C PHE A 88 4.38 6.77 0.16
N VAL A 89 4.08 7.07 1.42
CA VAL A 89 3.99 8.45 1.91
C VAL A 89 5.02 8.69 3.02
N GLY A 90 5.57 9.90 3.08
CA GLY A 90 6.64 10.27 4.01
C GLY A 90 8.05 10.03 3.46
N GLY A 91 9.03 10.03 4.36
CA GLY A 91 10.45 9.75 4.06
C GLY A 91 11.40 10.96 4.11
N ASP A 92 10.88 12.19 4.20
CA ASP A 92 11.66 13.43 4.29
C ASP A 92 11.62 14.05 5.71
N GLY A 93 11.60 13.19 6.74
CA GLY A 93 11.56 13.59 8.16
C GLY A 93 10.16 13.61 8.80
N GLY A 94 9.09 13.36 8.02
CA GLY A 94 7.73 13.17 8.52
C GLY A 94 7.36 11.70 8.73
N ASP A 95 6.17 11.45 9.27
CA ASP A 95 5.66 10.09 9.47
C ASP A 95 5.50 9.33 8.16
N VAL A 96 5.79 8.04 8.23
CA VAL A 96 5.79 7.16 7.07
C VAL A 96 4.55 6.29 7.02
N ALA A 97 4.06 6.06 5.81
CA ALA A 97 2.85 5.29 5.58
C ALA A 97 2.82 4.63 4.21
N ILE A 98 1.84 3.74 4.05
CA ILE A 98 1.45 3.12 2.79
C ILE A 98 -0.05 3.37 2.61
N HIS A 99 -0.41 3.99 1.50
CA HIS A 99 -1.77 4.22 1.07
C HIS A 99 -2.13 3.24 -0.04
N MET A 100 -3.28 2.59 0.07
CA MET A 100 -3.80 1.64 -0.90
C MET A 100 -5.13 2.17 -1.45
N PHE A 101 -5.19 2.37 -2.76
CA PHE A 101 -6.29 3.01 -3.48
C PHE A 101 -7.10 2.00 -4.28
N ARG A 102 -8.41 2.24 -4.36
CA ARG A 102 -9.36 1.42 -5.14
C ARG A 102 -9.15 1.54 -6.65
N SER A 103 -8.51 2.60 -7.12
CA SER A 103 -8.19 2.85 -8.51
C SER A 103 -6.96 3.75 -8.66
N GLU A 104 -6.36 3.75 -9.87
CA GLU A 104 -5.30 4.70 -10.22
C GLU A 104 -5.82 6.15 -10.22
N ASP A 105 -7.08 6.35 -10.61
CA ASP A 105 -7.70 7.68 -10.62
C ASP A 105 -7.89 8.25 -9.21
N ASP A 106 -8.31 7.41 -8.25
CA ASP A 106 -8.37 7.80 -6.84
C ASP A 106 -6.99 8.17 -6.31
N ALA A 107 -5.96 7.38 -6.68
CA ALA A 107 -4.59 7.67 -6.32
C ALA A 107 -4.13 9.03 -6.90
N LYS A 108 -4.36 9.28 -8.19
CA LYS A 108 -4.03 10.55 -8.86
C LYS A 108 -4.74 11.73 -8.21
N ARG A 109 -6.02 11.61 -7.89
CA ARG A 109 -6.82 12.66 -7.22
C ARG A 109 -6.30 13.01 -5.82
N MET A 110 -5.73 12.03 -5.11
CA MET A 110 -5.19 12.22 -3.76
C MET A 110 -3.68 12.45 -3.71
N THR A 111 -2.98 12.45 -4.85
CA THR A 111 -1.52 12.61 -4.90
C THR A 111 -1.14 14.03 -5.32
N SER A 112 -0.48 14.76 -4.42
CA SER A 112 0.20 16.02 -4.74
C SER A 112 1.72 15.79 -4.86
N PRO A 113 2.43 16.69 -5.57
CA PRO A 113 3.88 16.77 -5.58
C PRO A 113 4.63 16.47 -4.28
N ARG A 114 4.09 16.90 -3.13
CA ARG A 114 4.77 16.85 -1.83
C ARG A 114 4.01 16.06 -0.76
N GLU A 115 2.71 15.84 -0.93
CA GLU A 115 1.86 15.28 0.12
C GLU A 115 0.59 14.60 -0.44
N THR A 116 -0.16 13.93 0.44
CA THR A 116 -1.49 13.41 0.11
C THR A 116 -2.53 14.52 0.26
N VAL A 117 -3.30 14.78 -0.80
CA VAL A 117 -4.40 15.76 -0.79
C VAL A 117 -5.71 15.08 -0.44
N ARG A 118 -6.57 15.79 0.30
CA ARG A 118 -7.93 15.32 0.60
C ARG A 118 -8.80 15.42 -0.65
N ALA A 119 -9.17 14.27 -1.21
CA ALA A 119 -10.12 14.21 -2.32
C ALA A 119 -11.49 13.71 -1.83
N PRO A 120 -12.58 14.45 -2.08
CA PRO A 120 -13.89 14.08 -1.55
C PRO A 120 -14.35 12.74 -2.11
N ASN A 121 -15.02 11.95 -1.27
CA ASN A 121 -15.57 10.63 -1.60
C ASN A 121 -14.55 9.57 -2.02
N VAL A 122 -13.26 9.81 -1.79
CA VAL A 122 -12.24 8.77 -1.93
C VAL A 122 -12.09 8.04 -0.60
N GLU A 123 -12.17 6.71 -0.67
CA GLU A 123 -11.85 5.80 0.43
C GLU A 123 -10.53 5.10 0.11
N LEU A 124 -9.60 5.10 1.07
CA LEU A 124 -8.31 4.42 0.94
C LEU A 124 -7.96 3.65 2.22
N LEU A 125 -7.28 2.52 2.04
CA LEU A 125 -6.77 1.71 3.13
C LEU A 125 -5.34 2.15 3.45
N ARG A 126 -5.05 2.35 4.74
CA ARG A 126 -3.80 2.94 5.22
C ARG A 126 -3.08 1.97 6.14
N VAL A 127 -1.75 1.98 6.03
CA VAL A 127 -0.84 1.46 7.05
C VAL A 127 0.08 2.61 7.45
N THR A 128 -0.11 3.17 8.65
CA THR A 128 0.76 4.22 9.21
C THR A 128 1.68 3.66 10.28
N TYR A 129 2.87 4.23 10.46
CA TYR A 129 3.82 3.81 11.49
C TYR A 129 3.92 4.85 12.59
N GLU A 130 3.11 4.68 13.62
CA GLU A 130 2.98 5.64 14.71
C GLU A 130 3.95 5.37 15.84
N ILE A 131 4.35 6.44 16.53
CA ILE A 131 5.19 6.39 17.73
C ILE A 131 4.35 5.92 18.92
N GLU A 132 4.87 4.99 19.72
CA GLU A 132 4.16 4.43 20.86
C GLU A 132 3.63 5.51 21.79
N SER A 133 4.41 6.57 22.09
CA SER A 133 3.98 7.66 22.98
C SER A 133 2.66 8.32 22.54
N GLN A 134 2.41 8.41 21.22
CA GLN A 134 1.24 9.04 20.61
C GLN A 134 0.04 8.10 20.44
N MET A 135 0.24 6.78 20.63
CA MET A 135 -0.83 5.80 20.43
C MET A 135 -1.93 5.87 21.48
N PHE A 136 -3.15 5.58 21.04
CA PHE A 136 -4.30 5.39 21.90
C PHE A 136 -4.10 4.25 22.89
N ARG A 137 -4.65 4.39 24.11
CA ARG A 137 -4.49 3.42 25.20
C ARG A 137 -4.97 2.01 24.84
N SER A 138 -6.03 1.89 24.04
CA SER A 138 -6.54 0.60 23.56
C SER A 138 -5.53 -0.13 22.69
N HIS A 139 -4.82 0.60 21.83
CA HIS A 139 -3.80 0.05 20.95
C HIS A 139 -2.57 -0.39 21.74
N LYS A 140 -2.09 0.44 22.68
CA LYS A 140 -1.01 0.08 23.61
C LYS A 140 -1.30 -1.23 24.36
N LYS A 141 -2.52 -1.37 24.89
CA LYS A 141 -2.95 -2.60 25.58
C LYS A 141 -2.91 -3.81 24.65
N MET A 142 -3.36 -3.68 23.41
CA MET A 142 -3.30 -4.76 22.43
C MET A 142 -1.85 -5.18 22.14
N ILE A 143 -0.98 -4.20 21.86
CA ILE A 143 0.46 -4.42 21.61
C ILE A 143 1.09 -5.20 22.76
N GLN A 144 0.89 -4.74 24.00
CA GLN A 144 1.43 -5.38 25.19
C GLN A 144 0.85 -6.79 25.39
N SER A 145 -0.47 -6.97 25.27
CA SER A 145 -1.14 -8.24 25.51
C SER A 145 -0.75 -9.35 24.53
N LEU A 146 -0.43 -8.98 23.28
CA LEU A 146 -0.10 -9.92 22.22
C LEU A 146 1.41 -9.98 21.95
N SER A 147 2.21 -9.18 22.66
CA SER A 147 3.65 -9.02 22.43
C SER A 147 3.94 -8.73 20.95
N LEU A 148 3.25 -7.72 20.41
CA LEU A 148 3.33 -7.41 18.98
C LEU A 148 4.70 -6.83 18.61
N GLU A 149 5.14 -7.13 17.38
CA GLU A 149 6.47 -6.75 16.91
C GLU A 149 6.57 -5.25 16.63
N VAL A 150 7.60 -4.62 17.19
CA VAL A 150 7.96 -3.21 16.93
C VAL A 150 8.62 -3.08 15.56
N SER A 151 8.24 -2.08 14.78
CA SER A 151 8.77 -1.85 13.43
C SER A 151 10.14 -1.16 13.44
N GLY A 152 10.30 -0.14 14.29
CA GLY A 152 11.57 0.59 14.51
C GLY A 152 12.00 0.54 15.97
N GLU A 153 12.45 1.67 16.51
CA GLU A 153 12.77 1.79 17.95
C GLU A 153 11.50 1.77 18.82
N ASP A 154 10.48 2.53 18.43
CA ASP A 154 9.24 2.70 19.20
C ASP A 154 7.99 2.84 18.31
N ARG A 155 8.06 2.33 17.08
CA ARG A 155 6.99 2.48 16.08
C ARG A 155 6.20 1.21 15.85
N TYR A 156 4.88 1.33 15.75
CA TYR A 156 3.98 0.21 15.42
C TYR A 156 3.02 0.57 14.28
N PRO A 157 2.62 -0.43 13.48
CA PRO A 157 1.65 -0.21 12.41
C PRO A 157 0.24 0.05 12.98
N VAL A 158 -0.42 1.06 12.43
CA VAL A 158 -1.86 1.28 12.55
C VAL A 158 -2.49 1.03 11.18
N VAL A 159 -3.51 0.18 11.15
CA VAL A 159 -4.25 -0.15 9.91
C VAL A 159 -5.67 0.36 10.03
N ASP A 160 -6.06 1.24 9.12
CA ASP A 160 -7.41 1.81 9.07
C ASP A 160 -7.83 2.18 7.66
N VAL A 161 -9.13 2.40 7.50
CA VAL A 161 -9.68 2.92 6.25
C VAL A 161 -10.15 4.34 6.46
N ALA A 162 -9.57 5.26 5.69
CA ALA A 162 -9.88 6.67 5.72
C ALA A 162 -10.77 7.05 4.53
N ARG A 163 -11.79 7.85 4.79
CA ARG A 163 -12.66 8.47 3.77
C ARG A 163 -12.72 9.96 3.98
N CYS A 164 -12.38 10.72 2.95
CA CYS A 164 -12.52 12.17 2.98
C CYS A 164 -13.99 12.55 2.70
N SER A 165 -14.61 13.30 3.62
CA SER A 165 -15.96 13.82 3.44
C SER A 165 -16.01 14.85 2.32
N SER A 166 -17.19 14.98 1.68
CA SER A 166 -17.47 16.01 0.68
C SER A 166 -17.86 17.37 1.30
N SER A 167 -17.96 17.46 2.63
CA SER A 167 -18.25 18.71 3.32
C SER A 167 -17.06 19.68 3.27
N SER A 168 -17.36 20.98 3.23
CA SER A 168 -16.38 22.09 3.17
C SER A 168 -15.36 22.13 4.30
N SER A 169 -15.54 21.33 5.36
CA SER A 169 -14.60 21.14 6.47
C SER A 169 -13.45 20.17 6.15
N GLY A 170 -13.51 19.39 5.07
CA GLY A 170 -12.47 18.42 4.71
C GLY A 170 -12.24 17.33 5.76
N GLU A 171 -13.27 16.99 6.55
CA GLU A 171 -13.15 16.04 7.65
C GLU A 171 -12.85 14.62 7.14
N VAL A 172 -11.82 13.99 7.73
CA VAL A 172 -11.43 12.61 7.44
C VAL A 172 -12.18 11.70 8.41
N ARG A 173 -13.01 10.82 7.88
CA ARG A 173 -13.68 9.79 8.66
C ARG A 173 -12.92 8.49 8.57
N PHE A 174 -12.84 7.79 9.70
CA PHE A 174 -12.16 6.52 9.80
C PHE A 174 -13.12 5.38 10.10
N ARG A 175 -12.84 4.21 9.55
CA ARG A 175 -13.48 2.95 9.94
C ARG A 175 -12.42 1.87 10.16
N SER A 176 -12.77 0.86 10.95
CA SER A 176 -11.98 -0.35 11.06
C SER A 176 -11.91 -1.08 9.70
N PRO A 177 -10.76 -1.69 9.37
CA PRO A 177 -10.67 -2.58 8.22
C PRO A 177 -11.43 -3.88 8.48
N THR A 178 -11.89 -4.52 7.41
CA THR A 178 -12.44 -5.87 7.45
C THR A 178 -11.33 -6.92 7.48
N ILE A 179 -11.67 -8.17 7.82
CA ILE A 179 -10.69 -9.27 7.82
C ILE A 179 -10.07 -9.49 6.42
N GLU A 180 -10.85 -9.35 5.35
CA GLU A 180 -10.36 -9.49 3.98
C GLU A 180 -9.42 -8.34 3.59
N GLU A 181 -9.71 -7.11 4.03
CA GLU A 181 -8.81 -5.97 3.84
C GLU A 181 -7.50 -6.16 4.60
N LEU A 182 -7.52 -6.77 5.79
CA LEU A 182 -6.30 -7.11 6.52
C LEU A 182 -5.49 -8.23 5.83
N ARG A 183 -6.15 -9.26 5.31
CA ARG A 183 -5.48 -10.32 4.52
C ARG A 183 -4.80 -9.72 3.28
N TYR A 184 -5.50 -8.79 2.62
CA TYR A 184 -4.94 -8.02 1.52
C TYR A 184 -3.69 -7.24 1.94
N VAL A 185 -3.76 -6.49 3.05
CA VAL A 185 -2.61 -5.74 3.59
C VAL A 185 -1.44 -6.66 3.87
N TYR A 186 -1.65 -7.82 4.49
CA TYR A 186 -0.59 -8.79 4.73
C TYR A 186 0.12 -9.20 3.42
N GLY A 187 -0.64 -9.54 2.38
CA GLY A 187 -0.10 -9.89 1.07
C GLY A 187 0.71 -8.75 0.44
N VAL A 188 0.18 -7.53 0.47
CA VAL A 188 0.88 -6.33 -0.02
C VAL A 188 2.18 -6.10 0.75
N LEU A 189 2.15 -6.10 2.09
CA LEU A 189 3.33 -5.85 2.92
C LEU A 189 4.44 -6.86 2.63
N ARG A 190 4.10 -8.15 2.55
CA ARG A 190 5.06 -9.21 2.26
C ARG A 190 5.61 -9.13 0.84
N GLY A 191 4.74 -8.99 -0.17
CA GLY A 191 5.18 -8.94 -1.56
C GLY A 191 6.01 -7.70 -1.86
N VAL A 192 5.57 -6.53 -1.38
CA VAL A 192 6.32 -5.29 -1.58
C VAL A 192 7.65 -5.32 -0.84
N CYS A 193 7.73 -5.86 0.38
CA CYS A 193 8.99 -6.04 1.11
C CYS A 193 10.05 -6.80 0.28
N LEU A 194 9.62 -7.78 -0.51
CA LEU A 194 10.51 -8.57 -1.38
C LEU A 194 10.85 -7.84 -2.69
N LEU A 195 9.91 -7.08 -3.24
CA LEU A 195 10.01 -6.52 -4.59
C LEU A 195 10.55 -5.09 -4.66
N HIS A 196 10.31 -4.25 -3.64
CA HIS A 196 10.77 -2.86 -3.66
C HIS A 196 12.31 -2.69 -3.79
N PRO A 197 13.16 -3.62 -3.29
CA PRO A 197 14.60 -3.52 -3.49
C PRO A 197 15.01 -3.71 -4.96
N LEU A 198 14.22 -4.45 -5.75
CA LEU A 198 14.50 -4.74 -7.15
C LEU A 198 14.21 -3.58 -8.10
N LEU A 199 13.53 -2.53 -7.63
CA LEU A 199 13.23 -1.35 -8.45
C LEU A 199 14.53 -0.64 -8.85
N GLU A 200 14.81 -0.55 -10.15
CA GLU A 200 15.97 0.17 -10.65
C GLU A 200 15.66 1.65 -10.86
N GLN A 201 16.48 2.54 -10.29
CA GLN A 201 16.36 3.97 -10.56
C GLN A 201 16.78 4.26 -12.01
N ASP A 202 15.97 5.07 -12.68
CA ASP A 202 16.27 5.63 -13.99
C ASP A 202 17.12 6.90 -13.80
N PHE A 203 18.43 6.76 -14.01
CA PHE A 203 19.42 7.83 -13.90
C PHE A 203 19.49 8.75 -15.12
N GLY A 204 18.45 8.80 -15.97
CA GLY A 204 18.41 9.60 -17.19
C GLY A 204 19.00 11.02 -17.06
N SER A 205 19.74 11.44 -18.09
CA SER A 205 20.61 12.63 -18.15
C SER A 205 19.91 13.95 -17.87
N GLY A 206 19.79 14.37 -16.61
CA GLY A 206 19.34 15.74 -16.31
C GLY A 206 19.71 16.25 -14.94
N ARG A 207 19.68 17.59 -14.85
CA ARG A 207 20.33 18.42 -13.83
C ARG A 207 19.86 18.06 -12.40
N ARG A 208 20.86 17.99 -11.51
CA ARG A 208 20.89 17.36 -10.17
C ARG A 208 19.97 17.89 -9.08
N TYR A 209 19.08 18.87 -9.33
CA TYR A 209 18.43 19.60 -8.22
C TYR A 209 16.92 19.44 -8.07
N ASP A 210 16.22 18.68 -8.92
CA ASP A 210 14.74 18.57 -8.79
C ASP A 210 14.12 17.24 -9.27
N ARG A 211 14.92 16.18 -9.45
CA ARG A 211 14.40 14.89 -9.95
C ARG A 211 14.09 13.95 -8.82
N VAL A 212 12.81 13.86 -8.47
CA VAL A 212 12.24 12.64 -7.90
C VAL A 212 12.74 11.46 -8.73
N ALA A 213 13.46 10.53 -8.09
CA ALA A 213 14.10 9.41 -8.77
C ALA A 213 13.04 8.55 -9.47
N LEU A 214 12.90 8.68 -10.79
CA LEU A 214 12.03 7.81 -11.56
C LEU A 214 12.60 6.39 -11.53
N PHE A 215 11.73 5.39 -11.60
CA PHE A 215 12.15 4.00 -11.75
C PHE A 215 12.01 3.57 -13.20
N LYS A 216 12.82 2.60 -13.62
CA LYS A 216 12.56 1.90 -14.88
C LYS A 216 11.24 1.15 -14.78
N PRO A 217 10.55 0.92 -15.91
CA PRO A 217 9.40 0.03 -15.94
C PRO A 217 9.74 -1.31 -15.29
N PHE A 218 8.86 -1.78 -14.41
CA PHE A 218 9.07 -2.95 -13.57
C PHE A 218 7.77 -3.74 -13.49
N ILE A 219 7.86 -5.05 -13.60
CA ILE A 219 6.80 -5.97 -13.20
C ILE A 219 7.46 -7.25 -12.71
N GLU A 220 7.19 -7.61 -11.47
CA GLU A 220 7.69 -8.86 -10.89
C GLU A 220 6.63 -9.50 -10.03
N THR A 221 6.71 -10.83 -9.90
CA THR A 221 5.78 -11.63 -9.10
C THR A 221 6.55 -12.52 -8.14
N VAL A 222 6.10 -12.56 -6.89
CA VAL A 222 6.65 -13.42 -5.84
C VAL A 222 5.55 -14.22 -5.19
N ASP A 223 5.86 -15.46 -4.81
CA ASP A 223 4.96 -16.27 -4.00
C ASP A 223 5.13 -15.90 -2.51
N VAL A 224 4.05 -15.41 -1.92
CA VAL A 224 3.97 -15.11 -0.49
C VAL A 224 3.26 -16.25 0.21
N GLN A 225 3.88 -16.79 1.25
CA GLN A 225 3.22 -17.76 2.11
C GLN A 225 2.23 -17.06 3.06
N TRP A 226 0.97 -17.51 3.04
CA TRP A 226 0.03 -17.13 4.10
C TRP A 226 0.55 -17.58 5.45
N GLY A 227 0.30 -16.78 6.50
CA GLY A 227 0.48 -17.28 7.85
C GLY A 227 -0.40 -18.51 8.07
N VAL A 228 0.06 -19.45 8.90
CA VAL A 228 -0.63 -20.72 9.18
C VAL A 228 -2.08 -20.49 9.63
N GLU A 229 -2.33 -19.36 10.28
CA GLU A 229 -3.63 -18.91 10.74
C GLU A 229 -4.59 -18.40 9.65
N MET A 230 -4.08 -18.13 8.44
CA MET A 230 -4.85 -17.70 7.27
C MET A 230 -4.91 -18.76 6.17
N ALA A 231 -4.00 -19.72 6.21
CA ALA A 231 -3.85 -20.71 5.16
C ALA A 231 -4.96 -21.75 5.24
N LYS A 232 -5.55 -22.12 4.09
CA LYS A 232 -6.41 -23.31 3.99
C LYS A 232 -5.59 -24.51 3.49
N GLY A 233 -4.33 -24.63 3.94
CA GLY A 233 -3.36 -25.63 3.48
C GLY A 233 -1.98 -25.02 3.18
N ASN A 234 -1.25 -25.57 2.21
CA ASN A 234 -0.04 -24.95 1.63
C ASN A 234 -0.43 -23.88 0.61
N ASP A 235 -1.14 -22.85 1.06
CA ASP A 235 -1.58 -21.78 0.17
C ASP A 235 -0.48 -20.70 0.06
N LEU A 236 0.26 -20.76 -1.04
CA LEU A 236 1.04 -19.63 -1.53
C LEU A 236 0.08 -18.67 -2.25
N VAL A 237 0.30 -17.37 -2.12
CA VAL A 237 -0.37 -16.34 -2.91
C VAL A 237 0.65 -15.62 -3.78
N ALA A 238 0.42 -15.60 -5.09
CA ALA A 238 1.21 -14.82 -6.01
C ALA A 238 0.93 -13.32 -5.78
N VAL A 239 1.96 -12.54 -5.49
CA VAL A 239 1.89 -11.09 -5.38
C VAL A 239 2.70 -10.45 -6.49
N THR A 240 2.02 -9.75 -7.38
CA THR A 240 2.63 -9.00 -8.49
C THR A 240 2.71 -7.53 -8.13
N VAL A 241 3.89 -6.92 -8.31
CA VAL A 241 4.08 -5.46 -8.19
C VAL A 241 4.57 -4.91 -9.52
N SER A 242 4.03 -3.77 -9.94
CA SER A 242 4.37 -3.13 -11.20
C SER A 242 4.59 -1.62 -11.05
N TYR A 243 5.49 -1.07 -11.87
CA TYR A 243 5.74 0.35 -12.02
C TYR A 243 5.89 0.70 -13.51
N PRO A 244 5.21 1.73 -14.05
CA PRO A 244 4.01 2.34 -13.50
C PRO A 244 2.87 1.31 -13.31
N PRO A 245 1.78 1.67 -12.60
CA PRO A 245 0.63 0.79 -12.46
C PRO A 245 0.11 0.29 -13.82
N ASN A 246 -0.48 -0.91 -13.85
CA ASN A 246 -1.19 -1.49 -15.00
C ASN A 246 -0.36 -1.86 -16.25
N ARG A 247 0.95 -1.56 -16.32
CA ARG A 247 1.75 -1.81 -17.54
C ARG A 247 1.98 -3.27 -17.94
N GLY A 248 1.83 -4.22 -17.02
CA GLY A 248 2.11 -5.63 -17.30
C GLY A 248 0.91 -6.48 -17.69
N TYR A 249 -0.31 -5.96 -17.61
CA TYR A 249 -1.52 -6.70 -18.00
C TYR A 249 -1.92 -6.49 -19.46
N GLU A 250 -1.56 -5.35 -20.06
CA GLU A 250 -1.86 -5.06 -21.47
C GLU A 250 -1.13 -6.03 -22.43
N GLY A 251 0.07 -6.50 -22.06
CA GLY A 251 0.82 -7.47 -22.86
C GLY A 251 0.28 -8.91 -22.82
N MET A 252 -0.56 -9.26 -21.83
CA MET A 252 -1.13 -10.62 -21.71
C MET A 252 -2.57 -10.73 -22.20
N ILE A 253 -3.30 -9.62 -22.35
CA ILE A 253 -4.70 -9.63 -22.80
C ILE A 253 -4.82 -9.28 -24.31
N GLY A 254 -3.72 -8.83 -24.94
CA GLY A 254 -3.66 -8.46 -26.35
C GLY A 254 -2.72 -9.32 -27.20
N SER A 255 -2.83 -10.65 -27.16
CA SER A 255 -2.28 -11.55 -28.19
C SER A 255 -3.01 -12.90 -28.20
N GLY A 256 -4.35 -12.84 -28.30
CA GLY A 256 -5.12 -13.86 -29.00
C GLY A 256 -5.10 -13.56 -30.50
N GLY A 257 -3.91 -13.37 -31.06
CA GLY A 257 -3.67 -13.24 -32.49
C GLY A 257 -3.25 -14.61 -32.99
N SER A 258 -4.11 -15.21 -33.80
CA SER A 258 -3.87 -16.42 -34.57
C SER A 258 -2.44 -16.47 -35.09
N THR A 259 -1.70 -17.52 -34.73
CA THR A 259 -0.49 -17.94 -35.44
C THR A 259 -0.71 -17.85 -36.95
N PRO A 260 0.13 -17.14 -37.73
CA PRO A 260 0.26 -17.44 -39.14
C PRO A 260 0.89 -18.82 -39.21
N VAL A 261 0.13 -19.79 -39.73
CA VAL A 261 0.69 -21.06 -40.17
C VAL A 261 1.58 -20.72 -41.37
N GLU A 262 2.89 -20.69 -41.16
CA GLU A 262 3.86 -20.76 -42.26
C GLU A 262 3.72 -22.15 -42.87
N TYR A 263 3.00 -22.25 -43.98
CA TYR A 263 3.05 -23.43 -44.84
C TYR A 263 4.37 -23.37 -45.61
N PRO A 264 5.23 -24.39 -45.57
CA PRO A 264 6.36 -24.46 -46.47
C PRO A 264 5.85 -24.65 -47.92
N GLU A 265 6.24 -23.74 -48.81
CA GLU A 265 5.97 -23.88 -50.25
C GLU A 265 6.66 -25.13 -50.81
N PRO A 266 5.99 -25.95 -51.65
CA PRO A 266 6.62 -27.09 -52.29
C PRO A 266 7.65 -26.61 -53.32
N GLY A 267 8.84 -27.21 -53.23
CA GLY A 267 9.99 -26.90 -54.08
C GLY A 267 9.70 -27.05 -55.56
N LYS A 268 10.28 -26.14 -56.35
CA LYS A 268 10.34 -26.22 -57.80
C LYS A 268 11.20 -27.43 -58.18
N GLU A 269 10.58 -28.46 -58.75
CA GLU A 269 11.30 -29.45 -59.55
C GLU A 269 11.68 -28.78 -60.88
N GLU A 270 12.98 -28.78 -61.15
CA GLU A 270 13.56 -28.51 -62.47
C GLU A 270 13.26 -29.70 -63.39
N ILE A 271 12.75 -29.43 -64.61
CA ILE A 271 13.18 -29.93 -65.93
C ILE A 271 12.44 -29.12 -67.00
#